data_AF-A0A8T6VJ27-F1
#
_entry.id   AF-A0A8T6VJ27-F1
#
_cell.length_a   1.000
_cell.length_b   1.000
_cell.length_c   1.000
_cell.angle_alpha   90.00
_cell.angle_beta   90.00
_cell.angle_gamma   90.00
#
_symmetry.space_group_name_H-M   'P 1'
#
loop_
_entity.id
_entity.type
_entity.pdbx_description
1 polymer ?
#
loop_
_entity_poly.entity_id
_entity_poly.type
_entity_poly.pdbx_seq_one_letter_code
_entity_poly.pdbx_strand_id
1 'polypeptide(L)'
;MSPEYPSTDRFMKGLDLSQVFYEEAVKPLLESEFPNLVYSAGHLGSGSDVLGFDTEQSMDHDWGPKLLIFLGEKNYEKYHESLDTFLGHNLPTEIRGFPINFGYHDDGTIVMQLSDDKPLNHRVSRDSYNQGFL
;
A
#
# COMPACT_ATOMS: atom_id res chain seq x y z
N MET A 1 -20.48 17.83 3.72
CA MET A 1 -20.50 16.89 2.59
C MET A 1 -19.91 15.61 3.16
N SER A 2 -20.72 14.59 3.39
CA SER A 2 -20.21 13.33 3.95
C SER A 2 -19.28 12.68 2.92
N PRO A 3 -18.15 12.06 3.31
CA PRO A 3 -17.35 11.30 2.36
C PRO A 3 -18.23 10.20 1.76
N GLU A 4 -18.22 10.08 0.43
CA GLU A 4 -18.80 8.92 -0.24
C GLU A 4 -17.94 7.71 0.10
N TYR A 5 -18.45 6.85 0.99
CA TYR A 5 -17.82 5.56 1.26
C TYR A 5 -18.06 4.62 0.08
N PRO A 6 -17.05 3.84 -0.35
CA PRO A 6 -17.23 2.84 -1.40
C PRO A 6 -18.36 1.86 -1.03
N SER A 7 -19.18 1.48 -2.01
CA SER A 7 -20.35 0.61 -1.83
C SER A 7 -20.02 -0.71 -1.11
N THR A 8 -20.87 -1.13 -0.17
CA THR A 8 -20.75 -2.35 0.66
C THR A 8 -20.76 -3.67 -0.12
N ASP A 9 -21.16 -3.67 -1.40
CA ASP A 9 -21.17 -4.87 -2.26
C ASP A 9 -19.78 -5.36 -2.69
N ARG A 10 -18.70 -4.66 -2.29
CA ARG A 10 -17.31 -4.98 -2.66
C ARG A 10 -16.42 -5.07 -1.43
N PHE A 11 -16.70 -5.97 -0.51
CA PHE A 11 -15.72 -6.33 0.52
C PHE A 11 -14.82 -7.46 0.04
N MET A 12 -13.52 -7.26 0.23
CA MET A 12 -12.46 -8.25 0.07
C MET A 12 -11.70 -8.25 1.39
N LYS A 13 -11.10 -9.37 1.80
CA LYS A 13 -10.20 -9.36 2.95
C LYS A 13 -8.97 -8.52 2.62
N GLY A 14 -8.49 -7.70 3.55
CA GLY A 14 -7.37 -6.80 3.32
C GLY A 14 -6.09 -7.54 2.94
N LEU A 15 -5.86 -8.76 3.48
CA LEU A 15 -4.78 -9.64 3.02
C LEU A 15 -4.90 -10.00 1.55
N ASP A 16 -6.09 -10.42 1.11
CA ASP A 16 -6.34 -10.78 -0.29
C ASP A 16 -6.17 -9.56 -1.19
N LEU A 17 -6.66 -8.40 -0.77
CA LEU A 17 -6.52 -7.15 -1.51
C LEU A 17 -5.05 -6.72 -1.62
N SER A 18 -4.28 -6.79 -0.54
CA SER A 18 -2.85 -6.49 -0.55
C SER A 18 -2.04 -7.47 -1.39
N GLN A 19 -2.41 -8.75 -1.41
CA GLN A 19 -1.81 -9.73 -2.30
C GLN A 19 -2.11 -9.40 -3.77
N VAL A 20 -3.36 -9.12 -4.12
CA VAL A 20 -3.76 -8.70 -5.47
C VAL A 20 -3.01 -7.43 -5.89
N PHE A 21 -2.95 -6.44 -5.00
CA PHE A 21 -2.20 -5.20 -5.24
C PHE A 21 -0.71 -5.46 -5.49
N TYR A 22 -0.09 -6.36 -4.74
CA TYR A 22 1.29 -6.75 -4.97
C TYR A 22 1.47 -7.42 -6.34
N GLU A 23 0.68 -8.44 -6.64
CA GLU A 23 0.83 -9.28 -7.83
C GLU A 23 0.51 -8.54 -9.13
N GLU A 24 -0.52 -7.70 -9.13
CA GLU A 24 -1.03 -7.06 -10.35
C GLU A 24 -0.44 -5.68 -10.60
N ALA A 25 0.00 -4.95 -9.56
CA ALA A 25 0.46 -3.58 -9.70
C ALA A 25 1.93 -3.39 -9.29
N VAL A 26 2.28 -3.73 -8.05
CA VAL A 26 3.62 -3.40 -7.51
C VAL A 26 4.71 -4.26 -8.15
N LYS A 27 4.54 -5.59 -8.16
CA LYS A 27 5.56 -6.53 -8.65
C LYS A 27 5.92 -6.28 -10.13
N PRO A 28 4.98 -6.13 -11.07
CA PRO A 28 5.33 -5.87 -12.47
C PRO A 28 6.12 -4.56 -12.66
N LEU A 29 5.77 -3.52 -11.90
CA LEU A 29 6.48 -2.24 -11.92
C LEU A 29 7.92 -2.39 -11.42
N LEU A 30 8.13 -3.11 -10.31
CA LEU A 30 9.47 -3.36 -9.77
C LEU A 30 10.30 -4.26 -10.70
N GLU A 31 9.72 -5.29 -11.30
CA GLU A 31 10.41 -6.16 -12.26
C GLU A 31 10.82 -5.41 -13.52
N SER A 32 10.05 -4.39 -13.94
CA SER A 32 10.35 -3.56 -15.10
C SER A 32 11.47 -2.54 -14.84
N GLU A 33 11.36 -1.75 -13.76
CA GLU A 33 12.28 -0.63 -13.51
C GLU A 33 13.52 -1.06 -12.69
N PHE A 34 13.35 -2.07 -11.83
CA PHE A 34 14.39 -2.55 -10.92
C PHE A 34 14.61 -4.08 -11.04
N PRO A 35 14.92 -4.61 -12.25
CA PRO A 35 14.91 -6.06 -12.52
C PRO A 35 15.91 -6.87 -11.68
N ASN A 36 16.93 -6.23 -11.11
CA ASN A 36 17.94 -6.89 -10.27
C ASN A 36 17.76 -6.60 -8.76
N LEU A 37 16.65 -5.95 -8.38
CA LEU A 37 16.38 -5.63 -6.99
C LEU A 37 15.99 -6.91 -6.25
N VAL A 38 16.79 -7.26 -5.25
CA VAL A 38 16.45 -8.32 -4.31
C VAL A 38 15.70 -7.71 -3.15
N TYR A 39 14.45 -8.15 -2.95
CA TYR A 39 13.55 -7.67 -1.90
C TYR A 39 12.63 -8.77 -1.39
N SER A 40 11.98 -8.53 -0.26
CA SER A 40 10.81 -9.29 0.20
C SER A 40 9.64 -8.33 0.35
N ALA A 41 8.42 -8.82 0.16
CA ALA A 41 7.20 -8.02 0.31
C ALA A 41 6.21 -8.75 1.22
N GLY A 42 5.46 -8.01 2.03
CA GLY A 42 4.42 -8.58 2.87
C GLY A 42 3.48 -7.53 3.43
N HIS A 43 2.31 -7.97 3.90
CA HIS A 43 1.38 -7.12 4.62
C HIS A 43 1.65 -7.24 6.13
N LEU A 44 2.07 -6.14 6.75
CA LEU A 44 2.48 -6.09 8.16
C LEU A 44 1.96 -4.82 8.82
N GLY A 45 1.63 -4.92 10.10
CA GLY A 45 1.12 -3.79 10.89
C GLY A 45 0.21 -4.25 12.03
N SER A 46 -0.55 -3.31 12.59
CA SER A 46 -1.48 -3.53 13.70
C SER A 46 -2.96 -3.60 13.29
N GLY A 47 -3.27 -3.49 12.00
CA GLY A 47 -4.64 -3.48 11.49
C GLY A 47 -5.35 -4.83 11.62
N SER A 48 -6.68 -4.82 11.66
CA SER A 48 -7.52 -6.03 11.72
C SER A 48 -7.35 -6.93 10.49
N ASP A 49 -7.00 -6.32 9.36
CA ASP A 49 -6.70 -6.95 8.10
C ASP A 49 -5.46 -7.83 8.16
N VAL A 50 -4.44 -7.49 8.97
CA VAL A 50 -3.17 -8.24 9.03
C VAL A 50 -3.36 -9.71 9.42
N LEU A 51 -4.34 -10.01 10.28
CA LEU A 51 -4.67 -11.39 10.70
C LEU A 51 -5.97 -11.91 10.08
N GLY A 52 -6.57 -11.17 9.14
CA GLY A 52 -7.82 -11.53 8.47
C GLY A 52 -9.08 -11.38 9.32
N PHE A 53 -9.01 -10.60 10.42
CA PHE A 53 -10.16 -10.30 11.28
C PHE A 53 -10.98 -9.09 10.82
N ASP A 54 -10.56 -8.44 9.73
CA ASP A 54 -11.25 -7.32 9.12
C ASP A 54 -12.65 -7.70 8.62
N THR A 55 -13.54 -6.73 8.67
CA THR A 55 -14.92 -6.83 8.16
C THR A 55 -15.18 -5.67 7.22
N GLU A 56 -16.34 -5.67 6.58
CA GLU A 56 -16.83 -4.53 5.78
C GLU A 56 -16.66 -3.19 6.50
N GLN A 57 -16.97 -3.15 7.79
CA GLN A 57 -16.83 -1.93 8.58
C GLN A 57 -15.38 -1.46 8.68
N SER A 58 -14.39 -2.35 8.66
CA SER A 58 -12.98 -1.97 8.72
C SER A 58 -12.54 -1.10 7.54
N MET A 59 -13.30 -1.04 6.43
CA MET A 59 -12.94 -0.22 5.26
C MET A 59 -13.06 1.29 5.48
N ASP A 60 -13.69 1.74 6.58
CA ASP A 60 -13.93 3.17 6.83
C ASP A 60 -12.69 3.93 7.33
N HIS A 61 -11.67 3.23 7.85
CA HIS A 61 -10.36 3.78 8.21
C HIS A 61 -9.29 2.68 8.29
N ASP A 62 -8.02 3.06 8.13
CA ASP A 62 -6.84 2.21 8.34
C ASP A 62 -6.83 0.87 7.58
N TRP A 63 -7.59 0.76 6.50
CA TRP A 63 -7.74 -0.44 5.67
C TRP A 63 -7.53 -0.11 4.18
N GLY A 64 -7.02 -1.08 3.40
CA GLY A 64 -6.89 -0.95 1.95
C GLY A 64 -5.65 -1.65 1.38
N PRO A 65 -5.30 -1.37 0.10
CA PRO A 65 -4.14 -1.98 -0.55
C PRO A 65 -2.83 -1.39 0.01
N LYS A 66 -2.21 -2.11 0.94
CA LYS A 66 -1.00 -1.66 1.66
C LYS A 66 -0.01 -2.81 1.79
N LEU A 67 1.28 -2.53 1.71
CA LEU A 67 2.32 -3.54 1.93
C LEU A 67 3.65 -2.89 2.32
N LEU A 68 4.53 -3.70 2.89
CA LEU A 68 5.91 -3.36 3.22
C LEU A 68 6.87 -4.09 2.28
N ILE A 69 7.79 -3.34 1.67
CA ILE A 69 8.93 -3.87 0.94
C ILE A 69 10.16 -3.84 1.86
N PHE A 70 10.72 -5.01 2.15
CA PHE A 70 11.99 -5.14 2.83
C PHE A 70 13.14 -5.21 1.84
N LEU A 71 14.09 -4.30 2.03
CA LEU A 71 15.31 -4.19 1.23
C LEU A 71 16.51 -4.58 2.10
N GLY A 72 17.52 -5.17 1.47
CA GLY A 72 18.86 -5.20 2.07
C GLY A 72 19.38 -3.77 2.24
N GLU A 73 20.17 -3.51 3.29
CA GLU A 73 20.64 -2.16 3.68
C GLU A 73 21.20 -1.33 2.51
N LYS A 74 22.12 -1.91 1.74
CA LYS A 74 22.70 -1.24 0.55
C LYS A 74 21.66 -0.88 -0.51
N ASN A 75 20.64 -1.72 -0.68
CA ASN A 75 19.54 -1.45 -1.61
C ASN A 75 18.59 -0.41 -1.02
N TYR A 76 18.35 -0.43 0.28
CA TYR A 76 17.55 0.59 0.96
C TYR A 76 18.20 1.97 0.77
N GLU A 77 19.45 2.14 1.20
CA GLU A 77 20.20 3.41 1.05
C GLU A 77 20.17 3.93 -0.39
N LYS A 78 20.28 3.03 -1.37
CA LYS A 78 20.33 3.37 -2.78
C LYS A 78 18.97 3.64 -3.43
N TYR A 79 17.92 2.93 -3.04
CA TYR A 79 16.67 2.87 -3.81
C TYR A 79 15.42 3.30 -3.06
N HIS A 80 15.44 3.49 -1.73
CA HIS A 80 14.20 3.72 -0.96
C HIS A 80 13.41 4.97 -1.38
N GLU A 81 14.06 6.06 -1.79
CA GLU A 81 13.40 7.28 -2.29
C GLU A 81 12.94 7.14 -3.75
N SER A 82 13.78 6.55 -4.61
CA SER A 82 13.48 6.39 -6.03
C SER A 82 12.36 5.36 -6.25
N LEU A 83 12.31 4.30 -5.44
CA LEU A 83 11.23 3.33 -5.44
C LEU A 83 9.89 3.98 -5.07
N ASP A 84 9.87 4.80 -4.02
CA ASP A 84 8.66 5.51 -3.58
C ASP A 84 8.16 6.48 -4.65
N THR A 85 9.08 7.32 -5.15
CA THR A 85 8.78 8.26 -6.22
C THR A 85 8.25 7.54 -7.46
N PHE A 86 8.91 6.46 -7.87
CA PHE A 86 8.50 5.69 -9.04
C PHE A 86 7.11 5.07 -8.85
N LEU A 87 6.84 4.42 -7.72
CA LEU A 87 5.53 3.83 -7.45
C LEU A 87 4.42 4.89 -7.40
N GLY A 88 4.66 6.02 -6.73
CA GLY A 88 3.69 7.11 -6.66
C GLY A 88 3.25 7.62 -8.02
N HIS A 89 4.15 7.69 -8.99
CA HIS A 89 3.83 8.16 -10.33
C HIS A 89 3.23 7.07 -11.23
N ASN A 90 3.59 5.79 -11.04
CA ASN A 90 3.31 4.73 -12.02
C ASN A 90 2.25 3.71 -11.58
N LEU A 91 1.88 3.66 -10.30
CA LEU A 91 0.77 2.81 -9.85
C LEU A 91 -0.55 3.22 -10.52
N PRO A 92 -1.49 2.29 -10.78
CA PRO A 92 -2.83 2.66 -11.19
C PRO A 92 -3.53 3.45 -10.07
N THR A 93 -4.61 4.16 -10.40
CA THR A 93 -5.39 4.93 -9.42
C THR A 93 -6.26 4.01 -8.55
N GLU A 94 -6.64 2.85 -9.08
CA GLU A 94 -7.42 1.83 -8.41
C GLU A 94 -6.90 0.41 -8.70
N ILE A 95 -7.19 -0.53 -7.79
CA ILE A 95 -7.01 -1.96 -7.98
C ILE A 95 -8.30 -2.68 -7.59
N ARG A 96 -8.85 -3.48 -8.51
CA ARG A 96 -10.17 -4.15 -8.32
C ARG A 96 -11.30 -3.19 -7.88
N GLY A 97 -11.18 -1.91 -8.23
CA GLY A 97 -12.13 -0.85 -7.88
C GLY A 97 -12.01 -0.33 -6.45
N PHE A 98 -10.87 -0.55 -5.79
CA PHE A 98 -10.46 0.13 -4.56
C PHE A 98 -9.38 1.17 -4.88
N PRO A 99 -9.46 2.40 -4.34
CA PRO A 99 -8.41 3.40 -4.51
C PRO A 99 -7.07 2.94 -3.94
N ILE A 100 -5.99 3.26 -4.64
CA ILE A 100 -4.61 3.06 -4.15
C ILE A 100 -4.12 4.28 -3.37
N ASN A 101 -4.66 5.46 -3.66
CA ASN A 101 -4.33 6.69 -2.94
C ASN A 101 -5.04 6.75 -1.59
N PHE A 102 -4.33 7.29 -0.59
CA PHE A 102 -4.85 7.49 0.75
C PHE A 102 -4.91 8.98 1.12
N GLY A 103 -5.98 9.37 1.78
CA GLY A 103 -6.10 10.61 2.53
C GLY A 103 -5.97 10.38 4.03
N TYR A 104 -6.39 11.38 4.79
CA TYR A 104 -6.48 11.34 6.25
C TYR A 104 -7.85 11.87 6.69
N HIS A 105 -8.41 11.24 7.72
CA HIS A 105 -9.51 11.80 8.50
C HIS A 105 -8.98 12.87 9.48
N ASP A 106 -9.89 13.66 10.05
CA ASP A 106 -9.56 14.72 11.02
C ASP A 106 -8.87 14.20 12.29
N ASP A 107 -9.10 12.92 12.65
CA ASP A 107 -8.48 12.25 13.78
C ASP A 107 -7.10 11.64 13.46
N GLY A 108 -6.63 11.78 12.22
CA GLY A 108 -5.34 11.29 11.75
C GLY A 108 -5.35 9.84 11.26
N THR A 109 -6.47 9.13 11.34
CA THR A 109 -6.60 7.81 10.71
C THR A 109 -6.59 7.93 9.18
N ILE A 110 -6.12 6.89 8.49
CA ILE A 110 -5.96 6.95 7.03
C ILE A 110 -7.22 6.42 6.36
N VAL A 111 -7.54 6.93 5.18
CA VAL A 111 -8.71 6.46 4.42
C VAL A 111 -8.37 6.38 2.94
N MET A 112 -8.86 5.35 2.26
CA MET A 112 -8.75 5.28 0.80
C MET A 112 -9.50 6.46 0.18
N GLN A 113 -8.86 7.14 -0.76
CA GLN A 113 -9.43 8.29 -1.43
C GLN A 113 -9.07 8.22 -2.91
N LEU A 114 -10.09 8.20 -3.77
CA LEU A 114 -9.88 8.24 -5.21
C LEU A 114 -9.12 9.53 -5.58
N SER A 115 -8.09 9.37 -6.41
CA SER A 115 -7.30 10.47 -6.93
C SER A 115 -6.72 10.06 -8.29
N ASP A 116 -6.84 10.95 -9.26
CA ASP A 116 -6.14 10.85 -10.55
C ASP A 116 -4.82 11.63 -10.53
N ASP A 117 -4.56 12.40 -9.47
CA ASP A 117 -3.35 13.21 -9.33
C ASP A 117 -2.15 12.34 -8.94
N LYS A 118 -1.00 12.65 -9.54
CA LYS A 118 0.29 12.00 -9.26
C LYS A 118 1.26 12.95 -8.55
N PRO A 119 2.14 12.44 -7.68
CA PRO A 119 2.20 11.05 -7.23
C PRO A 119 1.02 10.69 -6.31
N LEU A 120 0.55 9.45 -6.38
CA LEU A 120 -0.41 8.94 -5.42
C LEU A 120 0.24 8.85 -4.04
N ASN A 121 -0.52 9.16 -2.99
CA ASN A 121 -0.15 8.84 -1.61
C ASN A 121 -0.43 7.35 -1.35
N HIS A 122 0.39 6.48 -1.93
CA HIS A 122 0.28 5.03 -1.77
C HIS A 122 0.86 4.58 -0.43
N ARG A 123 0.45 3.38 0.00
CA ARG A 123 0.90 2.77 1.27
C ARG A 123 1.80 1.57 1.04
N VAL A 124 2.77 1.77 0.16
CA VAL A 124 3.89 0.84 -0.02
C VAL A 124 5.06 1.37 0.81
N SER A 125 5.17 0.90 2.04
CA SER A 125 6.28 1.27 2.92
C SER A 125 7.56 0.53 2.51
N ARG A 126 8.70 1.05 2.94
CA ARG A 126 10.02 0.47 2.70
C ARG A 126 10.77 0.40 4.02
N ASP A 127 11.49 -0.69 4.27
CA ASP A 127 12.31 -0.84 5.47
C ASP A 127 13.53 -1.76 5.22
N SER A 128 14.47 -1.76 6.17
CA SER A 128 15.65 -2.64 6.21
C SER A 128 15.98 -3.04 7.66
N TYR A 129 16.63 -4.20 7.83
CA TYR A 129 16.83 -4.86 9.13
C TYR A 129 17.67 -4.11 10.19
N ASN A 130 18.25 -2.92 9.90
CA ASN A 130 19.18 -2.20 10.79
C ASN A 130 18.70 -0.80 11.23
N GLN A 131 17.44 -0.44 11.04
CA GLN A 131 16.90 0.74 11.72
C GLN A 131 16.77 0.40 13.22
N GLY A 132 17.76 0.83 13.99
CA GLY A 132 18.06 0.31 15.32
C GLY A 132 16.85 0.21 16.25
N PHE A 133 16.58 -1.01 16.69
CA PHE A 133 15.83 -1.24 17.93
C PHE A 133 16.83 -1.21 19.09
N LEU A 134 16.61 -0.28 20.04
CA LEU A 134 17.04 -0.43 21.42
C LEU A 134 16.04 -1.30 22.18
#